data_AF-A0AAU0NW79-F1
#
_entry.id   AF-A0AAU0NW79-F1
#
_cell.length_a   1.000
_cell.length_b   1.000
_cell.length_c   1.000
_cell.angle_alpha   90.00
_cell.angle_beta   90.00
_cell.angle_gamma   90.00
#
_symmetry.space_group_name_H-M   'P 1'
#
loop_
_entity.id
_entity.type
_entity.pdbx_description
1 polymer ?
#
loop_
_entity_poly.entity_id
_entity_poly.type
_entity_poly.pdbx_seq_one_letter_code
_entity_poly.pdbx_strand_id
1 'polypeptide(L)'
;MESAFYRYYYVSTDCLSNKWDTYEIEQFILSYGGFEEEGYGGFRHKSFFCTIQLMNVKNYDSWSSNDYNKIEMNFINIVTSKELSTWIKEFFQDFETFLGWHICEEIDDIL
;
A
#
# COMPACT_ATOMS: atom_id res chain seq x y z
N MET A 1 13.75 -7.03 18.73
CA MET A 1 12.64 -7.97 18.94
C MET A 1 11.38 -7.13 19.01
N GLU A 2 10.85 -6.71 17.86
CA GLU A 2 9.76 -5.72 17.74
C GLU A 2 8.76 -6.10 16.63
N SER A 3 8.73 -7.35 16.17
CA SER A 3 7.80 -7.81 15.12
C SER A 3 6.38 -8.14 15.63
N ALA A 4 6.06 -7.84 16.89
CA ALA A 4 4.80 -8.31 17.48
C ALA A 4 3.57 -7.45 17.17
N PHE A 5 3.74 -6.20 16.71
CA PHE A 5 2.65 -5.22 16.65
C PHE A 5 2.21 -4.83 15.24
N TYR A 6 3.05 -5.05 14.23
CA TYR A 6 2.78 -4.60 12.86
C TYR A 6 2.71 -5.76 11.89
N ARG A 7 1.97 -5.55 10.81
CA ARG A 7 1.92 -6.41 9.64
C ARG A 7 2.23 -5.56 8.41
N TYR A 8 2.97 -6.18 7.51
CA TYR A 8 3.39 -5.62 6.24
C TYR A 8 2.58 -6.29 5.15
N TYR A 9 2.02 -5.50 4.26
CA TYR A 9 1.28 -5.97 3.12
C TYR A 9 1.74 -5.23 1.88
N TYR A 10 1.57 -5.84 0.72
CA TYR A 10 1.90 -5.21 -0.54
C TYR A 10 0.94 -5.59 -1.66
N VAL A 11 0.92 -4.75 -2.69
CA VAL A 11 0.30 -5.05 -3.99
C VAL A 11 1.33 -4.72 -5.05
N SER A 12 1.60 -5.66 -5.95
CA SER A 12 2.49 -5.47 -7.09
C SER A 12 1.79 -5.85 -8.37
N THR A 13 2.09 -5.16 -9.47
CA THR A 13 1.71 -5.66 -10.78
C THR A 13 2.45 -6.95 -11.12
N ASP A 14 1.92 -7.77 -12.04
CA ASP A 14 2.50 -9.07 -12.40
C ASP A 14 3.88 -8.95 -13.07
N CYS A 15 4.20 -7.78 -13.64
CA CYS A 15 5.49 -7.51 -14.25
C CYS A 15 5.84 -6.02 -14.18
N LEU A 16 7.13 -5.70 -14.14
CA LEU A 16 7.64 -4.34 -13.95
C LEU A 16 7.20 -3.35 -15.04
N SER A 17 6.83 -3.83 -16.24
CA SER A 17 6.32 -3.00 -17.33
C SER A 17 4.85 -2.63 -17.17
N ASN A 18 4.08 -3.39 -16.38
CA ASN A 18 2.70 -3.06 -16.07
C ASN A 18 2.68 -1.95 -15.03
N LYS A 19 1.87 -0.91 -15.30
CA LYS A 19 1.75 0.27 -14.47
C LYS A 19 0.29 0.59 -14.22
N TRP A 20 0.01 1.11 -13.03
CA TRP A 20 -1.23 1.81 -12.71
C TRP A 20 -1.01 3.31 -12.80
N ASP A 21 -2.07 4.04 -13.09
CA ASP A 21 -2.07 5.50 -13.01
C ASP A 21 -2.00 5.92 -11.54
N THR A 22 -0.95 6.67 -11.18
CA THR A 22 -0.74 7.07 -9.78
C THR A 22 -1.87 7.97 -9.29
N TYR A 23 -2.33 8.90 -10.14
CA TYR A 23 -3.35 9.87 -9.77
C TYR A 23 -4.69 9.18 -9.46
N GLU A 24 -5.09 8.19 -10.26
CA GLU A 24 -6.32 7.43 -9.99
C GLU A 24 -6.29 6.73 -8.62
N ILE A 25 -5.15 6.14 -8.26
CA ILE A 25 -4.96 5.49 -6.96
C ILE A 25 -4.98 6.50 -5.81
N GLU A 26 -4.28 7.63 -5.95
CA GLU A 26 -4.30 8.71 -4.96
C GLU A 26 -5.73 9.24 -4.74
N GLN A 27 -6.49 9.45 -5.82
CA GLN A 27 -7.88 9.88 -5.74
C GLN A 27 -8.76 8.82 -5.06
N PHE A 28 -8.57 7.53 -5.34
CA PHE A 28 -9.28 6.47 -4.63
C PHE A 28 -9.05 6.55 -3.13
N ILE A 29 -7.79 6.57 -2.68
CA ILE A 29 -7.42 6.60 -1.25
C ILE A 29 -8.01 7.84 -0.56
N LEU A 30 -7.90 9.01 -1.19
CA LEU A 30 -8.41 10.26 -0.63
C LEU A 30 -9.95 10.29 -0.58
N SER A 31 -10.61 9.77 -1.62
CA SER A 31 -12.08 9.74 -1.72
C SER A 31 -12.73 8.73 -0.79
N TYR A 32 -12.04 7.62 -0.46
CA TYR A 32 -12.50 6.64 0.52
C TYR A 32 -12.65 7.27 1.92
N GLY A 33 -11.87 8.32 2.20
CA GLY A 33 -11.85 9.01 3.48
C GLY A 33 -10.99 8.28 4.52
N GLY A 34 -10.72 8.95 5.63
CA GLY A 34 -9.89 8.40 6.71
C GLY A 34 -8.39 8.57 6.52
N PHE A 35 -7.89 8.68 5.29
CA PHE A 35 -6.48 8.96 5.00
C PHE A 35 -6.16 10.46 4.84
N GLU A 36 -4.91 10.82 5.10
CA GLU A 36 -4.27 12.07 4.72
C GLU A 36 -2.99 11.80 3.93
N GLU A 37 -2.69 12.69 2.98
CA GLU A 37 -1.47 12.62 2.19
C GLU A 37 -0.29 13.19 2.99
N GLU A 38 0.80 12.42 3.07
CA GLU A 38 2.07 12.80 3.71
C GLU A 38 3.12 13.27 2.67
N GLY A 39 2.73 13.25 1.39
CA GLY A 39 3.56 13.60 0.23
C GLY A 39 4.34 12.41 -0.33
N TYR A 40 4.82 12.56 -1.57
CA TYR A 40 5.60 11.54 -2.29
C TYR A 40 4.93 10.15 -2.30
N GLY A 41 3.61 10.12 -2.52
CA GLY A 41 2.82 8.88 -2.54
C GLY A 41 2.61 8.22 -1.19
N GLY A 42 2.96 8.91 -0.09
CA GLY A 42 2.70 8.46 1.27
C GLY A 42 1.32 8.88 1.74
N PHE A 43 0.61 7.96 2.38
CA PHE A 43 -0.67 8.20 3.03
C PHE A 43 -0.70 7.62 4.43
N ARG A 44 -1.37 8.31 5.35
CA ARG A 44 -1.56 7.86 6.73
C ARG A 44 -3.03 7.93 7.12
N HIS A 45 -3.54 6.89 7.78
CA HIS A 45 -4.88 6.91 8.33
C HIS A 45 -4.94 7.78 9.60
N LYS A 46 -5.95 8.65 9.71
CA LYS A 46 -6.09 9.67 10.77
C LYS A 46 -6.38 9.07 12.15
N SER A 47 -7.07 7.92 12.19
CA SER A 47 -7.56 7.31 13.44
C SER A 47 -7.01 5.91 13.75
N PHE A 48 -6.30 5.29 12.80
CA PHE A 48 -5.82 3.90 12.92
C PHE A 48 -4.37 3.89 12.47
N PHE A 49 -3.58 2.96 13.02
CA PHE A 49 -2.23 2.74 12.50
C PHE A 49 -2.33 1.99 11.17
N CYS A 50 -2.36 2.73 10.08
CA CYS A 50 -2.28 2.23 8.72
C CYS A 50 -1.60 3.29 7.86
N THR A 51 -0.53 2.92 7.19
CA THR A 51 0.18 3.77 6.23
C THR A 51 0.28 3.07 4.90
N ILE A 52 0.13 3.81 3.81
CA ILE A 52 0.25 3.33 2.43
C ILE A 52 1.37 4.11 1.76
N GLN A 53 2.20 3.44 0.98
CA GLN A 53 3.26 4.05 0.19
C GLN A 53 3.14 3.58 -1.26
N LEU A 54 2.92 4.53 -2.17
CA LEU A 54 2.86 4.29 -3.61
C LEU A 54 4.27 4.41 -4.20
N MET A 55 4.67 3.46 -5.05
CA MET A 55 6.02 3.38 -5.62
C MET A 55 6.01 2.89 -7.07
N ASN A 56 6.98 3.38 -7.84
CA ASN A 56 7.33 2.90 -9.18
C ASN A 56 8.71 2.22 -9.14
N VAL A 57 8.72 0.99 -8.65
CA VAL A 57 9.94 0.23 -8.37
C VAL A 57 10.54 -0.35 -9.64
N LYS A 58 11.87 -0.46 -9.65
CA LYS A 58 12.63 -1.13 -10.71
C LYS A 58 12.88 -2.61 -10.42
N ASN A 59 12.67 -3.02 -9.17
CA ASN A 59 12.79 -4.37 -8.68
C ASN A 59 11.83 -4.55 -7.49
N TYR A 60 10.98 -5.57 -7.51
CA TYR A 60 10.05 -5.83 -6.41
C TYR A 60 10.77 -6.27 -5.13
N ASP A 61 11.98 -6.83 -5.23
CA ASP A 61 12.79 -7.23 -4.07
C ASP A 61 13.64 -6.09 -3.50
N SER A 62 13.63 -4.90 -4.13
CA SER A 62 14.46 -3.77 -3.74
C SER A 62 13.76 -2.46 -4.07
N TRP A 63 13.02 -1.95 -3.10
CA TRP A 63 12.21 -0.74 -3.21
C TRP A 63 12.56 0.28 -2.14
N SER A 64 12.26 1.55 -2.43
CA SER A 64 12.42 2.68 -1.52
C SER A 64 11.22 3.61 -1.65
N SER A 65 10.85 4.31 -0.57
CA SER A 65 9.86 5.40 -0.66
C SER A 65 10.27 6.50 -1.64
N ASN A 66 11.57 6.61 -1.97
CA ASN A 66 12.07 7.51 -3.01
C ASN A 66 11.72 7.08 -4.44
N ASP A 67 11.20 5.87 -4.64
CA ASP A 67 10.77 5.36 -5.95
C ASP A 67 9.37 5.90 -6.35
N TYR A 68 8.81 6.86 -5.62
CA TYR A 68 7.55 7.50 -5.97
C TYR A 68 7.62 8.18 -7.35
N ASN A 69 6.56 8.01 -8.14
CA ASN A 69 6.36 8.67 -9.40
C ASN A 69 4.89 9.08 -9.53
N LYS A 70 4.67 10.38 -9.80
CA LYS A 70 3.34 11.00 -9.90
C LYS A 70 2.51 10.60 -11.11
N ILE A 71 3.09 9.89 -12.08
CA ILE A 71 2.43 9.50 -13.34
C ILE A 71 2.00 8.04 -13.25
N GLU A 72 2.95 7.18 -12.97
CA GLU A 72 2.77 5.74 -13.06
C GLU A 72 3.47 5.03 -11.91
N MET A 73 2.86 3.95 -11.41
CA MET A 73 3.35 3.14 -10.30
C MET A 73 3.08 1.66 -10.56
N ASN A 74 3.80 0.79 -9.86
CA ASN A 74 3.67 -0.67 -10.00
C ASN A 74 3.74 -1.42 -8.68
N PHE A 75 3.86 -0.70 -7.57
CA PHE A 75 4.02 -1.29 -6.26
C PHE A 75 3.39 -0.40 -5.18
N ILE A 76 2.69 -1.04 -4.26
CA ILE A 76 2.08 -0.42 -3.08
C ILE A 76 2.58 -1.19 -1.88
N ASN A 77 3.16 -0.48 -0.91
CA ASN A 77 3.46 -1.03 0.40
C ASN A 77 2.44 -0.51 1.42
N ILE A 78 1.96 -1.37 2.31
CA ILE A 78 0.98 -1.05 3.34
C ILE A 78 1.50 -1.58 4.67
N VAL A 79 1.56 -0.73 5.68
CA VAL A 79 1.96 -1.11 7.04
C VAL A 79 0.82 -0.79 7.99
N THR A 80 0.39 -1.76 8.78
CA THR A 80 -0.72 -1.58 9.71
C THR A 80 -0.56 -2.47 10.95
N SER A 81 -1.44 -2.30 11.93
CA SER A 81 -1.44 -3.11 13.14
C SER A 81 -1.75 -4.56 12.83
N LYS A 82 -1.21 -5.49 13.64
CA LYS A 82 -1.52 -6.91 13.55
C LYS A 82 -3.02 -7.21 13.64
N GLU A 83 -3.71 -6.50 14.52
CA GLU A 83 -5.17 -6.57 14.65
C GLU A 83 -5.80 -5.47 13.78
N LEU A 84 -6.27 -5.86 12.59
CA LEU A 84 -6.97 -4.96 11.68
C LEU A 84 -8.35 -4.60 12.24
N SER A 85 -8.67 -3.31 12.28
CA SER A 85 -10.04 -2.84 12.53
C SER A 85 -10.96 -3.26 11.39
N THR A 86 -12.27 -3.32 11.64
CA THR A 86 -13.27 -3.63 10.60
C THR A 86 -13.16 -2.66 9.41
N TRP A 87 -12.96 -1.37 9.69
CA TRP A 87 -12.81 -0.35 8.66
C TRP A 87 -11.60 -0.62 7.74
N ILE A 88 -10.45 -1.01 8.30
CA ILE A 88 -9.25 -1.31 7.49
C ILE A 88 -9.46 -2.57 6.64
N LYS A 89 -10.20 -3.56 7.15
CA LYS A 89 -10.55 -4.77 6.38
C LYS A 89 -11.46 -4.43 5.20
N GLU A 90 -12.47 -3.57 5.40
CA GLU A 90 -13.36 -3.09 4.35
C GLU A 90 -12.58 -2.29 3.30
N PHE A 91 -11.70 -1.38 3.74
CA PHE A 91 -10.80 -0.64 2.85
C PHE A 91 -9.93 -1.58 2.00
N PHE A 92 -9.34 -2.62 2.58
CA PHE A 92 -8.53 -3.59 1.83
C PHE A 92 -9.36 -4.28 0.74
N GLN A 93 -10.57 -4.75 1.05
CA GLN A 93 -11.43 -5.43 0.08
C GLN A 93 -11.84 -4.50 -1.08
N ASP A 94 -12.20 -3.27 -0.76
CA ASP A 94 -12.57 -2.27 -1.76
C ASP A 94 -11.36 -1.86 -2.61
N PHE A 95 -10.18 -1.78 -1.99
CA PHE A 95 -8.95 -1.42 -2.68
C PHE A 95 -8.47 -2.52 -3.62
N GLU A 96 -8.56 -3.80 -3.20
CA GLU A 96 -8.33 -4.95 -4.09
C GLU A 96 -9.30 -4.94 -5.28
N THR A 97 -10.58 -4.64 -5.03
CA THR A 97 -11.61 -4.57 -6.07
C THR A 97 -11.33 -3.44 -7.06
N PHE A 98 -10.92 -2.27 -6.56
CA PHE A 98 -10.56 -1.11 -7.39
C PHE A 98 -9.34 -1.39 -8.24
N LEU A 99 -8.28 -1.95 -7.65
CA LEU A 99 -7.05 -2.25 -8.37
C LEU A 99 -7.28 -3.39 -9.37
N GLY A 100 -8.04 -4.42 -8.99
CA GLY A 100 -8.09 -5.70 -9.70
C GLY A 100 -6.94 -6.65 -9.33
N TRP A 101 -6.22 -6.35 -8.24
CA TRP A 101 -5.10 -7.15 -7.70
C TRP A 101 -5.31 -7.46 -6.23
N HIS A 102 -4.68 -8.54 -5.76
CA HIS A 102 -4.75 -8.94 -4.37
C HIS A 102 -3.69 -8.24 -3.50
N ILE A 103 -4.09 -7.93 -2.27
CA ILE A 103 -3.18 -7.50 -1.21
C ILE A 103 -2.55 -8.75 -0.59
N CYS A 104 -1.23 -8.85 -0.68
CA CYS A 104 -0.44 -9.93 -0.12
C CYS A 104 0.11 -9.53 1.25
N GLU A 105 0.03 -10.40 2.25
CA GLU A 105 0.77 -10.24 3.50
C GLU A 105 2.23 -10.66 3.28
N GLU A 106 3.18 -9.81 3.65
CA GLU A 106 4.59 -10.17 3.69
C GLU A 106 4.79 -11.08 4.91
N ILE A 107 4.95 -12.37 4.64
CA ILE A 107 5.25 -13.36 5.66
C ILE A 107 6.76 -13.31 5.87
N ASP A 108 7.20 -12.74 6.99
CA ASP A 108 8.55 -12.95 7.49
C ASP A 108 8.70 -14.46 7.75
N ASP A 109 9.28 -15.19 6.79
CA ASP A 109 9.75 -16.56 6.99
C ASP A 109 10.92 -16.50 7.98
N ILE A 110 10.60 -16.44 9.27
CA ILE A 110 11.55 -16.78 10.33
C ILE A 110 11.71 -18.31 10.28
N LEU A 111 12.64 -18.77 9.43
CA LEU A 111 13.26 -20.10 9.54
C LEU A 111 14.26 -20.13 10.70
#